data_AF-S4PI33-F1
#
_entry.id   AF-S4PI33-F1
#
_cell.length_a   1.000
_cell.length_b   1.000
_cell.length_c   1.000
_cell.angle_alpha   90.00
_cell.angle_beta   90.00
_cell.angle_gamma   90.00
#
_symmetry.space_group_name_H-M   'P 1'
#
loop_
_entity.id
_entity.type
_entity.pdbx_description
1 polymer ?
#
loop_
_entity_poly.entity_id
_entity_poly.type
_entity_poly.pdbx_seq_one_letter_code
_entity_poly.pdbx_strand_id
1 'polypeptide(L)'
;MQVSPKYDVIYLITKYGYIHMYDIETGTCIYMNRISSDTIFVTAPHESTGGIIGVNRKGQVLSVTVEEDSIVPYINTVLQNPELALRLAVRNNLAGAEELFVRKFNMLFTNGQYGEAAKVAAMAPRGI
;
A
#
# COMPACT_ATOMS: atom_id res chain seq x y z
N MET A 1 -0.35 14.92 8.69
CA MET A 1 0.13 13.53 8.49
C MET A 1 -0.82 12.63 9.25
N GLN A 2 -1.21 11.50 8.67
CA GLN A 2 -1.98 10.45 9.33
C GLN A 2 -1.36 9.09 8.99
N VAL A 3 -1.54 8.10 9.85
CA VAL A 3 -1.04 6.74 9.65
C VAL A 3 -2.23 5.81 9.60
N SER A 4 -2.22 4.85 8.69
CA SER A 4 -3.22 3.79 8.61
C SER A 4 -2.71 2.53 9.29
N PRO A 5 -3.29 2.12 10.43
CA PRO A 5 -2.98 0.82 11.03
C PRO A 5 -3.54 -0.36 10.21
N LYS A 6 -4.50 -0.10 9.32
CA LYS A 6 -5.13 -1.14 8.49
C LYS A 6 -4.22 -1.59 7.34
N TYR A 7 -3.47 -0.66 6.75
CA TYR A 7 -2.61 -0.94 5.60
C TYR A 7 -1.12 -0.71 5.87
N ASP A 8 -0.78 -0.25 7.08
CA ASP A 8 0.59 0.08 7.47
C ASP A 8 1.23 1.10 6.50
N VAL A 9 0.47 2.16 6.18
CA VAL A 9 0.92 3.26 5.30
C VAL A 9 0.80 4.61 5.99
N ILE A 10 1.69 5.52 5.63
CA ILE A 10 1.71 6.91 6.07
C ILE A 10 1.13 7.80 4.98
N TYR A 11 0.13 8.61 5.33
CA TYR A 11 -0.40 9.69 4.50
C TYR A 11 0.19 11.03 4.92
N LEU A 12 0.90 11.68 3.99
CA LEU A 12 1.48 13.00 4.19
C LEU A 12 0.87 13.99 3.19
N ILE A 13 0.23 15.03 3.70
CA ILE A 13 -0.31 16.14 2.90
C ILE A 13 0.60 17.35 3.06
N THR A 14 1.02 17.95 1.94
CA THR A 14 1.84 19.16 1.93
C THR A 14 1.00 20.44 1.87
N LYS A 15 1.61 21.59 2.18
CA LYS A 15 0.95 22.91 2.11
C LYS A 15 0.33 23.22 0.74
N TYR A 16 0.93 22.71 -0.35
CA TYR A 16 0.48 22.93 -1.73
C TYR A 16 -0.50 21.86 -2.24
N GLY A 17 -1.05 21.02 -1.36
CA GLY A 17 -2.10 20.06 -1.69
C GLY A 17 -1.60 18.80 -2.39
N TYR A 18 -0.32 18.45 -2.23
CA TYR A 18 0.20 17.15 -2.63
C TYR A 18 -0.07 16.12 -1.54
N ILE A 19 -0.55 14.95 -1.94
CA ILE A 19 -0.58 13.75 -1.11
C ILE A 19 0.65 12.91 -1.44
N HIS A 20 1.29 12.40 -0.40
CA HIS A 20 2.32 11.38 -0.48
C HIS A 20 1.87 10.20 0.37
N MET A 21 2.12 8.99 -0.12
CA MET A 21 1.86 7.75 0.59
C MET A 21 3.17 6.99 0.73
N TYR A 22 3.51 6.56 1.94
CA TYR A 22 4.74 5.82 2.23
C TYR A 22 4.43 4.50 2.94
N ASP A 23 5.23 3.48 2.69
CA ASP A 23 5.26 2.27 3.51
C ASP A 23 5.82 2.60 4.91
N ILE A 24 5.14 2.16 5.97
CA ILE A 24 5.55 2.48 7.35
C ILE A 24 6.84 1.73 7.76
N GLU A 25 7.05 0.52 7.24
CA GLU A 25 8.15 -0.36 7.66
C GLU A 25 9.49 0.11 7.09
N THR A 26 9.50 0.53 5.83
CA THR A 26 10.73 0.91 5.11
C THR A 26 10.84 2.39 4.80
N GLY A 27 9.76 3.17 4.92
CA GLY A 27 9.72 4.55 4.47
C GLY A 27 9.72 4.68 2.94
N THR A 28 9.51 3.60 2.19
CA THR A 28 9.47 3.64 0.71
C THR A 28 8.29 4.48 0.24
N CYS A 29 8.54 5.43 -0.67
CA CYS A 29 7.47 6.22 -1.28
C CYS A 29 6.65 5.35 -2.24
N ILE A 30 5.35 5.21 -1.97
CA ILE A 30 4.44 4.42 -2.78
C ILE A 30 3.77 5.31 -3.84
N TYR A 31 3.21 6.45 -3.43
CA TYR A 31 2.41 7.27 -4.35
C TYR A 31 2.58 8.75 -4.05
N MET A 32 2.60 9.57 -5.10
CA MET A 32 2.61 11.02 -5.01
C MET A 32 1.69 11.62 -6.08
N ASN A 33 0.79 12.52 -5.68
CA ASN A 33 0.00 13.29 -6.63
C ASN A 33 -0.50 14.60 -5.99
N ARG A 34 -0.92 15.55 -6.81
CA ARG A 34 -1.60 16.76 -6.35
C ARG A 34 -3.11 16.52 -6.31
N ILE A 35 -3.70 16.58 -5.12
CA ILE A 35 -5.14 16.35 -4.90
C ILE A 35 -5.92 17.64 -4.66
N SER A 36 -5.23 18.76 -4.40
CA SER A 36 -5.88 20.05 -4.23
C SER A 36 -5.01 21.20 -4.75
N SER A 37 -5.65 22.20 -5.36
CA SER A 37 -5.02 23.49 -5.67
C SER A 37 -4.83 24.35 -4.42
N ASP A 38 -5.64 24.10 -3.40
CA ASP A 38 -5.76 24.90 -2.19
C ASP A 38 -5.21 24.13 -0.98
N THR A 39 -4.68 24.84 0.02
CA THR A 39 -4.15 24.20 1.22
C THR A 39 -5.25 23.44 1.96
N ILE A 40 -5.04 22.14 2.18
CA ILE A 40 -5.80 21.33 3.12
C ILE A 40 -5.29 21.71 4.52
N PHE A 41 -6.08 22.49 5.25
CA PHE A 41 -5.64 23.16 6.47
C PHE A 41 -5.93 22.35 7.74
N VAL A 42 -6.82 21.36 7.65
CA VAL A 42 -7.15 20.44 8.74
C VAL A 42 -7.30 19.03 8.17
N THR A 43 -6.84 18.05 8.94
CA THR A 43 -6.92 16.62 8.57
C THR A 43 -7.23 15.79 9.80
N ALA A 44 -7.91 14.66 9.59
CA ALA A 44 -8.17 13.63 10.59
C ALA A 44 -7.97 12.23 9.96
N PRO A 45 -7.76 11.18 10.76
CA PRO A 45 -7.85 9.82 10.24
C PRO A 45 -9.28 9.54 9.74
N HIS A 46 -9.39 8.80 8.63
CA HIS A 46 -10.68 8.32 8.14
C HIS A 46 -10.85 6.85 8.53
N GLU A 47 -11.43 6.62 9.71
CA GLU A 47 -11.44 5.30 10.38
C GLU A 47 -12.14 4.21 9.55
N SER A 48 -13.22 4.55 8.86
CA SER A 48 -14.03 3.59 8.08
C SER A 48 -13.25 2.94 6.92
N THR A 49 -12.34 3.69 6.30
CA THR A 49 -11.54 3.17 5.17
C THR A 49 -10.09 2.93 5.55
N GLY A 50 -9.64 3.35 6.73
CA GLY A 50 -8.22 3.41 7.09
C GLY A 50 -7.45 4.46 6.29
N GLY A 51 -8.11 5.56 5.90
CA GLY A 51 -7.54 6.63 5.08
C GLY A 51 -7.22 7.92 5.84
N ILE A 52 -7.09 9.01 5.09
CA ILE A 52 -7.02 10.38 5.60
C ILE A 52 -8.20 11.19 5.05
N ILE A 53 -8.81 12.02 5.90
CA ILE A 53 -9.83 13.00 5.50
C ILE A 53 -9.36 14.41 5.86
N GLY A 54 -9.68 15.41 5.04
CA GLY A 54 -9.31 16.79 5.29
C GLY A 54 -10.17 17.81 4.57
N VAL A 55 -10.07 19.06 5.01
CA VAL A 55 -10.82 20.20 4.44
C VAL A 55 -9.85 21.23 3.88
N ASN A 56 -10.11 21.68 2.66
CA ASN A 56 -9.32 22.74 2.02
C ASN A 56 -9.93 24.13 2.20
N ARG A 57 -9.18 25.19 1.85
CA ARG A 57 -9.64 26.59 1.97
C ARG A 57 -10.89 26.94 1.16
N LYS A 58 -11.28 26.12 0.18
CA LYS A 58 -12.54 26.28 -0.58
C LYS A 58 -13.73 25.60 0.10
N GLY A 59 -13.54 24.95 1.24
CA GLY A 59 -14.58 24.20 1.94
C GLY A 59 -14.84 22.81 1.33
N GLN A 60 -13.99 22.32 0.43
CA GLN A 60 -14.11 20.95 -0.09
C GLN A 60 -13.62 19.96 0.97
N VAL A 61 -14.43 18.92 1.22
CA VAL A 61 -14.06 17.77 2.04
C VAL A 61 -13.49 16.71 1.11
N LEU A 62 -12.23 16.34 1.33
CA LEU A 62 -11.47 15.40 0.51
C LEU A 62 -11.04 14.23 1.37
N SER A 63 -11.18 13.01 0.86
CA SER A 63 -10.66 11.79 1.49
C SER A 63 -9.74 11.05 0.53
N VAL A 64 -8.65 10.48 1.04
CA VAL A 64 -7.76 9.60 0.30
C VAL A 64 -7.55 8.32 1.11
N THR A 65 -7.60 7.18 0.44
CA THR A 65 -7.39 5.87 1.06
C THR A 65 -6.71 4.91 0.08
N VAL A 66 -6.26 3.76 0.56
CA VAL A 66 -5.72 2.69 -0.29
C VAL A 66 -6.86 2.04 -1.05
N GLU A 67 -6.67 1.83 -2.35
CA GLU A 67 -7.54 0.98 -3.17
C GLU A 67 -7.00 -0.46 -3.13
N GLU A 68 -7.68 -1.34 -2.38
CA GLU A 68 -7.18 -2.67 -2.00
C GLU A 68 -6.91 -3.57 -3.21
N ASP A 69 -7.71 -3.46 -4.27
CA ASP A 69 -7.58 -4.29 -5.46
C ASP A 69 -6.46 -3.83 -6.41
N SER A 70 -6.01 -2.58 -6.29
CA SER A 70 -5.07 -1.99 -7.25
C SER A 70 -3.69 -1.68 -6.67
N ILE A 71 -3.56 -1.56 -5.34
CA ILE A 71 -2.32 -1.15 -4.71
C ILE A 71 -1.18 -2.15 -4.95
N VAL A 72 -1.45 -3.44 -4.87
CA VAL A 72 -0.46 -4.50 -5.08
C VAL A 72 -0.03 -4.55 -6.56
N PRO A 73 -0.95 -4.61 -7.55
CA PRO A 73 -0.60 -4.47 -8.96
C PRO A 73 0.18 -3.19 -9.27
N TYR A 74 -0.20 -2.06 -8.67
CA TYR A 74 0.47 -0.78 -8.87
C TYR A 74 1.92 -0.83 -8.39
N ILE A 75 2.16 -1.34 -7.17
CA ILE A 75 3.51 -1.46 -6.62
C ILE A 75 4.38 -2.40 -7.48
N ASN A 76 3.79 -3.50 -7.94
CA ASN A 76 4.49 -4.49 -8.74
C ASN A 76 4.83 -4.00 -10.16
N THR A 77 3.89 -3.32 -10.83
CA THR A 77 4.01 -3.01 -12.27
C THR A 77 4.49 -1.58 -12.54
N VAL A 78 4.00 -0.59 -11.78
CA VAL A 78 4.32 0.83 -12.00
C VAL A 78 5.57 1.23 -11.21
N LEU A 79 5.62 0.86 -9.94
CA LEU A 79 6.79 1.07 -9.08
C LEU A 79 7.91 0.05 -9.33
N GLN A 80 7.61 -1.04 -10.04
CA GLN A 80 8.55 -2.13 -10.32
C GLN A 80 9.22 -2.67 -9.05
N ASN A 81 8.46 -2.75 -7.95
CA ASN A 81 8.95 -3.21 -6.65
C ASN A 81 8.17 -4.45 -6.18
N PRO A 82 8.43 -5.63 -6.77
CA PRO A 82 7.71 -6.87 -6.43
C PRO A 82 7.92 -7.31 -4.98
N GLU A 83 9.06 -6.95 -4.36
CA GLU A 83 9.34 -7.29 -2.96
C GLU A 83 8.44 -6.49 -2.00
N LEU A 84 8.27 -5.20 -2.23
CA LEU A 84 7.33 -4.38 -1.46
C LEU A 84 5.89 -4.83 -1.71
N ALA A 85 5.51 -5.13 -2.96
CA ALA A 85 4.18 -5.61 -3.31
C ALA A 85 3.83 -6.90 -2.54
N LEU A 86 4.75 -7.86 -2.50
CA LEU A 86 4.56 -9.12 -1.79
C LEU A 86 4.50 -8.91 -0.26
N ARG A 87 5.41 -8.11 0.32
CA ARG A 87 5.38 -7.82 1.76
C ARG A 87 4.10 -7.10 2.19
N LEU A 88 3.69 -6.08 1.44
CA LEU A 88 2.47 -5.33 1.72
C LEU A 88 1.22 -6.22 1.61
N ALA A 89 1.18 -7.12 0.63
CA ALA A 89 0.08 -8.05 0.43
C ALA A 89 -0.07 -9.04 1.59
N VAL A 90 1.04 -9.62 2.08
CA VAL A 90 1.02 -10.54 3.24
C VAL A 90 0.63 -9.81 4.50
N ARG A 91 1.30 -8.69 4.78
CA ARG A 91 1.15 -7.95 6.04
C ARG A 91 -0.28 -7.47 6.25
N ASN A 92 -0.93 -7.04 5.17
CA ASN A 92 -2.27 -6.46 5.21
C ASN A 92 -3.37 -7.36 4.60
N ASN A 93 -3.05 -8.61 4.25
CA ASN A 93 -3.96 -9.57 3.61
C ASN A 93 -4.69 -9.02 2.35
N LEU A 94 -3.94 -8.35 1.46
CA LEU A 94 -4.45 -7.73 0.23
C LEU A 94 -4.40 -8.71 -0.96
N ALA A 95 -5.33 -8.53 -1.90
CA ALA A 95 -5.37 -9.28 -3.15
C ALA A 95 -4.35 -8.77 -4.18
N GLY A 96 -4.16 -9.50 -5.28
CA GLY A 96 -3.35 -9.07 -6.42
C GLY A 96 -1.88 -9.49 -6.37
N ALA A 97 -1.47 -10.28 -5.38
CA ALA A 97 -0.13 -10.86 -5.27
C ALA A 97 -0.07 -12.34 -5.70
N GLU A 98 -1.18 -12.94 -6.13
CA GLU A 98 -1.33 -14.39 -6.34
C GLU A 98 -0.26 -14.94 -7.29
N GLU A 99 -0.07 -14.27 -8.42
CA GLU A 99 0.95 -14.67 -9.40
C GLU A 99 2.39 -14.48 -8.87
N LEU A 100 2.62 -13.46 -8.02
CA LEU A 100 3.92 -13.24 -7.38
C LEU A 100 4.26 -14.37 -6.41
N PHE A 101 3.28 -14.89 -5.67
CA PHE A 101 3.43 -16.04 -4.80
C PHE A 101 3.82 -17.29 -5.59
N VAL A 102 3.08 -17.61 -6.65
CA VAL A 102 3.36 -18.78 -7.49
C VAL A 102 4.75 -18.68 -8.13
N ARG A 103 5.12 -17.51 -8.67
CA ARG A 103 6.45 -17.29 -9.26
C ARG A 103 7.55 -17.45 -8.20
N LYS A 104 7.39 -16.87 -7.01
CA LYS A 104 8.37 -16.98 -5.92
C LYS A 104 8.49 -18.42 -5.40
N PHE A 105 7.38 -19.12 -5.25
CA PHE A 105 7.36 -20.53 -4.88
C PHE A 105 8.12 -21.38 -5.89
N ASN A 106 7.78 -21.27 -7.18
CA ASN A 106 8.43 -22.05 -8.24
C ASN A 106 9.93 -21.78 -8.30
N MET A 107 10.35 -20.51 -8.16
CA MET A 107 11.76 -20.14 -8.09
C MET A 107 12.49 -20.84 -6.94
N LEU A 108 11.93 -20.78 -5.72
CA LEU A 108 12.52 -21.42 -4.54
C LEU A 108 12.53 -22.95 -4.68
N PHE A 109 11.46 -23.52 -5.22
CA PHE A 109 11.31 -24.96 -5.41
C PHE A 109 12.31 -25.51 -6.43
N THR A 110 12.45 -24.86 -7.60
CA THR A 110 13.42 -25.24 -8.62
C THR A 110 14.86 -25.08 -8.13
N ASN A 111 15.12 -24.12 -7.24
CA ASN A 111 16.43 -23.94 -6.60
C ASN A 111 16.71 -24.93 -5.46
N GLY A 112 15.81 -25.89 -5.19
CA GLY A 112 15.95 -26.87 -4.12
C GLY A 112 15.72 -26.32 -2.71
N GLN A 113 15.22 -25.09 -2.57
CA GLN A 113 14.99 -24.41 -1.30
C GLN A 113 13.59 -24.74 -0.75
N TYR A 114 13.33 -26.02 -0.51
CA TYR A 114 11.99 -26.51 -0.15
C TYR A 114 11.44 -25.91 1.15
N GLY A 115 12.29 -25.63 2.15
CA GLY A 115 11.87 -25.01 3.41
C GLY A 115 11.32 -23.60 3.22
N GLU A 116 11.96 -22.79 2.38
CA GLU A 116 11.48 -21.43 2.08
C GLU A 116 10.27 -21.46 1.14
N ALA A 117 10.23 -22.39 0.19
CA ALA A 117 9.06 -22.60 -0.66
C ALA A 117 7.81 -22.93 0.18
N ALA A 118 7.95 -23.81 1.18
CA ALA A 118 6.86 -24.15 2.09
C ALA A 118 6.38 -22.94 2.92
N LYS A 119 7.29 -22.08 3.39
CA LYS A 119 6.92 -20.84 4.09
C LYS A 119 6.15 -19.88 3.18
N VAL A 120 6.59 -19.72 1.93
CA VAL A 120 5.91 -18.86 0.96
C VAL A 120 4.49 -19.35 0.69
N ALA A 121 4.29 -20.66 0.54
CA ALA A 121 2.95 -21.24 0.39
C ALA A 121 2.08 -21.04 1.65
N ALA A 122 2.64 -21.24 2.86
CA ALA A 122 1.90 -21.07 4.11
C ALA A 122 1.49 -19.62 4.39
N MET A 123 2.25 -18.63 3.88
CA MET A 123 1.97 -17.20 4.05
C MET A 123 1.16 -16.60 2.89
N ALA A 124 0.75 -17.40 1.90
CA ALA A 124 0.01 -16.91 0.75
C ALA A 124 -1.35 -16.33 1.21
N PRO A 125 -1.66 -15.06 0.86
CA PRO A 125 -2.93 -14.46 1.23
C PRO A 125 -4.08 -15.24 0.60
N ARG A 126 -5.18 -15.38 1.35
CA ARG A 126 -6.41 -16.09 0.94
C ARG A 126 -6.26 -17.59 0.63
N GLY A 127 -5.18 -18.25 1.04
CA GLY A 127 -5.06 -19.71 1.04
C GLY A 127 -4.91 -20.35 -0.35
N ILE A 128 -4.18 -19.69 -1.23
CA ILE A 128 -3.83 -20.16 -2.59
C ILE A 128 -2.65 -21.12 -2.54
#